data_AF-A0A433WUF2-F1
#
_entry.id   AF-A0A433WUF2-F1
#
_cell.length_a   1.000
_cell.length_b   1.000
_cell.length_c   1.000
_cell.angle_alpha   90.00
_cell.angle_beta   90.00
_cell.angle_gamma   90.00
#
_symmetry.space_group_name_H-M   'P 1'
#
loop_
_entity.id
_entity.type
_entity.pdbx_description
1 polymer ?
#
loop_
_entity_poly.entity_id
_entity_poly.type
_entity_poly.pdbx_seq_one_letter_code
_entity_poly.pdbx_strand_id
1 'polypeptide(L)'
;MILLNRGPLMAPEGAATAPVELDATDAFAAHLEASQAPSEVSEEPRRKPPEPEQTDAAEPERAEAPAEDDDPDVELPFGEEIKTYKLKELRSLIEEHGQFSGRFAEAAKASEAATAQKDRLEAAYTEMWKRAEERYAPYKDLDWLAISRDPNVDPETFKQVRADAEAAYKDLAFLHSEVNGRLEEARKAAEDARQEAAKACAAELTDPMKGIKDFPAVYPKLVEFARKSGVEGIENVTDPTMLRLLHKAYLYDTGSKTVDAQVQKVVNKPSRVIKPGSAGSNADASEKDGLNKALKSLRANPTDPDAITAAFMAKLH
;
A
#
# COMPACT_ATOMS: atom_id res chain seq x y z
N MET A 1 49.19 -14.86 -4.05
CA MET A 1 50.04 -15.23 -2.89
C MET A 1 49.17 -15.04 -1.66
N ILE A 2 48.75 -16.03 -0.86
CA ILE A 2 49.19 -17.39 -0.49
C ILE A 2 47.89 -18.11 -0.04
N LEU A 3 47.42 -19.15 -0.77
CA LEU A 3 47.44 -20.59 -0.42
C LEU A 3 46.53 -20.96 0.77
N LEU A 4 45.35 -21.57 0.55
CA LEU A 4 45.03 -23.00 0.31
C LEU A 4 44.98 -23.91 1.55
N ASN A 5 44.06 -24.89 1.47
CA ASN A 5 43.93 -26.19 2.17
C ASN A 5 43.13 -26.23 3.49
N ARG A 6 42.26 -27.20 3.74
CA ARG A 6 41.81 -28.44 3.04
C ARG A 6 40.58 -28.95 3.81
N GLY A 7 39.54 -29.46 3.15
CA GLY A 7 38.52 -30.31 3.81
C GLY A 7 39.12 -31.68 4.23
N PRO A 8 38.33 -32.76 4.44
CA PRO A 8 36.86 -32.90 4.36
C PRO A 8 36.27 -33.87 5.43
N LEU A 9 34.98 -34.21 5.27
CA LEU A 9 34.37 -35.55 5.45
C LEU A 9 33.70 -35.97 6.79
N MET A 10 32.49 -36.51 6.58
CA MET A 10 31.71 -37.50 7.35
C MET A 10 30.79 -37.03 8.48
N ALA A 11 29.49 -37.08 8.16
CA ALA A 11 28.45 -37.58 9.07
C ALA A 11 28.70 -39.05 9.43
N PRO A 12 28.14 -39.54 10.55
CA PRO A 12 26.93 -40.37 10.41
C PRO A 12 25.85 -40.15 11.49
N GLU A 13 24.61 -40.41 11.05
CA GLU A 13 23.42 -40.99 11.71
C GLU A 13 23.28 -40.98 13.25
N GLY A 14 22.05 -40.64 13.71
CA GLY A 14 21.38 -41.49 14.70
C GLY A 14 20.65 -40.82 15.87
N ALA A 15 19.41 -40.37 15.61
CA ALA A 15 18.20 -40.52 16.45
C ALA A 15 17.95 -39.68 17.73
N ALA A 16 16.76 -39.04 17.69
CA ALA A 16 15.82 -38.62 18.75
C ALA A 16 16.25 -37.44 19.65
N THR A 17 15.49 -36.36 19.82
CA THR A 17 14.02 -36.19 19.94
C THR A 17 13.57 -34.82 19.40
N ALA A 18 12.39 -34.81 18.77
CA ALA A 18 11.74 -33.62 18.19
C ALA A 18 10.93 -32.82 19.26
N PRO A 19 10.12 -31.79 18.90
CA PRO A 19 10.27 -30.41 19.37
C PRO A 19 9.02 -29.91 20.13
N VAL A 20 9.05 -28.71 20.72
CA VAL A 20 7.80 -27.97 21.01
C VAL A 20 8.04 -26.48 20.76
N GLU A 21 7.76 -26.06 19.53
CA GLU A 21 7.31 -24.71 19.20
C GLU A 21 5.85 -24.58 19.64
N LEU A 22 5.52 -23.53 20.40
CA LEU A 22 4.14 -23.13 20.66
C LEU A 22 3.72 -22.18 19.54
N ASP A 23 3.09 -22.74 18.53
CA ASP A 23 2.59 -22.05 17.36
C ASP A 23 1.24 -21.35 17.68
N ALA A 24 1.17 -20.05 17.43
CA ALA A 24 0.01 -19.19 17.70
C ALA A 24 -1.10 -19.33 16.63
N THR A 25 -1.00 -20.34 15.77
CA THR A 25 -1.93 -20.67 14.68
C THR A 25 -3.11 -21.52 15.15
N ASP A 26 -2.98 -22.23 16.27
CA ASP A 26 -4.00 -23.17 16.76
C ASP A 26 -5.20 -22.50 17.47
N ALA A 27 -5.01 -21.27 17.96
CA ALA A 27 -6.11 -20.50 18.56
C ALA A 27 -7.04 -19.85 17.52
N PHE A 28 -6.57 -19.67 16.28
CA PHE A 28 -7.37 -19.07 15.21
C PHE A 28 -8.17 -20.13 14.43
N ALA A 29 -7.60 -21.33 14.26
CA ALA A 29 -8.30 -22.46 13.62
C ALA A 29 -9.52 -22.93 14.44
N ALA A 30 -9.43 -22.91 15.78
CA ALA A 30 -10.52 -23.32 16.66
C ALA A 30 -11.77 -22.41 16.63
N HIS A 31 -11.67 -21.19 16.08
CA HIS A 31 -12.83 -20.28 15.97
C HIS A 31 -13.55 -20.38 14.62
N LEU A 32 -12.90 -20.94 13.59
CA LEU A 32 -13.49 -21.07 12.25
C LEU A 32 -14.21 -22.42 12.03
N GLU A 33 -13.90 -23.43 12.84
CA GLU A 33 -14.41 -24.80 12.68
C GLU A 33 -15.68 -25.13 13.51
N ALA A 34 -16.24 -24.15 14.23
CA ALA A 34 -17.43 -24.33 15.07
C ALA A 34 -18.78 -23.94 14.40
N SER A 35 -18.78 -23.55 13.12
CA SER A 35 -20.00 -23.12 12.40
C SER A 35 -20.32 -23.92 11.14
N GLN A 36 -19.86 -25.16 11.03
CA GLN A 36 -20.35 -26.10 10.01
C GLN A 36 -20.80 -27.41 10.67
N ALA A 37 -22.10 -27.48 10.97
CA ALA A 37 -22.82 -28.73 11.10
C ALA A 37 -23.82 -28.85 9.94
N PRO A 38 -24.09 -30.07 9.44
CA PRO A 38 -24.57 -30.32 8.08
C PRO A 38 -26.09 -30.38 8.01
N SER A 39 -26.68 -29.87 6.92
CA SER A 39 -28.04 -30.25 6.52
C SER A 39 -27.98 -31.03 5.21
N GLU A 40 -28.25 -32.33 5.29
CA GLU A 40 -28.59 -33.18 4.15
C GLU A 40 -29.88 -32.67 3.50
N VAL A 41 -29.84 -32.29 2.21
CA VAL A 41 -31.02 -32.30 1.34
C VAL A 41 -30.61 -32.67 -0.10
N SER A 42 -30.90 -33.92 -0.46
CA SER A 42 -31.45 -34.43 -1.73
C SER A 42 -30.84 -33.98 -3.06
N GLU A 43 -30.19 -34.94 -3.74
CA GLU A 43 -30.06 -34.98 -5.20
C GLU A 43 -31.44 -35.00 -5.88
N GLU A 44 -31.68 -34.07 -6.83
CA GLU A 44 -32.56 -34.25 -7.99
C GLU A 44 -32.19 -33.24 -9.10
N PRO A 45 -32.54 -33.50 -10.38
CA PRO A 45 -31.66 -33.25 -11.51
C PRO A 45 -31.69 -31.83 -12.08
N ARG A 46 -30.56 -31.47 -12.72
CA ARG A 46 -30.33 -30.27 -13.54
C ARG A 46 -31.47 -30.01 -14.52
N ARG A 47 -32.28 -28.97 -14.27
CA ARG A 47 -33.10 -28.33 -15.30
C ARG A 47 -32.19 -27.55 -16.25
N LYS A 48 -32.25 -27.88 -17.55
CA LYS A 48 -31.66 -27.09 -18.64
C LYS A 48 -32.26 -25.67 -18.63
N PRO A 49 -31.46 -24.62 -18.91
CA PRO A 49 -32.01 -23.29 -19.16
C PRO A 49 -32.82 -23.31 -20.48
N PRO A 50 -33.97 -22.61 -20.57
CA PRO A 50 -34.67 -22.45 -21.84
C PRO A 50 -33.85 -21.55 -22.78
N GLU A 51 -33.79 -21.94 -24.06
CA GLU A 51 -33.30 -21.11 -25.16
C GLU A 51 -34.14 -19.83 -25.29
N PRO A 52 -33.54 -18.71 -25.74
CA PRO A 52 -34.28 -17.48 -25.95
C PRO A 52 -35.14 -17.59 -27.22
N GLU A 53 -36.46 -17.65 -27.05
CA GLU A 53 -37.39 -17.36 -28.14
C GLU A 53 -37.31 -15.87 -28.49
N GLN A 54 -36.98 -15.60 -29.74
CA GLN A 54 -37.16 -14.30 -30.38
C GLN A 54 -38.66 -14.01 -30.47
N THR A 55 -39.15 -13.08 -29.65
CA THR A 55 -40.42 -12.40 -29.91
C THR A 55 -40.15 -10.99 -30.37
N ASP A 56 -40.30 -10.87 -31.69
CA ASP A 56 -40.73 -9.77 -32.52
C ASP A 56 -40.87 -8.37 -31.89
N ALA A 57 -40.35 -7.41 -32.65
CA ALA A 57 -40.37 -5.98 -32.37
C ALA A 57 -41.81 -5.46 -32.28
N ALA A 58 -42.23 -5.07 -31.09
CA ALA A 58 -43.33 -4.13 -30.89
C ALA A 58 -42.74 -2.82 -30.36
N GLU A 59 -42.79 -1.80 -31.20
CA GLU A 59 -42.61 -0.38 -30.86
C GLU A 59 -43.35 -0.06 -29.55
N PRO A 60 -42.68 0.45 -28.49
CA PRO A 60 -43.41 1.05 -27.40
C PRO A 60 -43.84 2.44 -27.86
N GLU A 61 -45.13 2.58 -28.15
CA GLU A 61 -45.80 3.87 -28.17
C GLU A 61 -45.38 4.65 -26.92
N ARG A 62 -44.88 5.86 -27.17
CA ARG A 62 -44.59 6.87 -26.16
C ARG A 62 -45.90 7.28 -25.50
N ALA A 63 -46.32 6.52 -24.49
CA ALA A 63 -47.33 6.96 -23.55
C ALA A 63 -46.71 8.09 -22.71
N GLU A 64 -47.15 9.32 -22.97
CA GLU A 64 -47.00 10.42 -22.03
C GLU A 64 -47.66 10.00 -20.70
N ALA A 65 -46.83 9.65 -19.71
CA ALA A 65 -47.30 9.47 -18.34
C ALA A 65 -47.78 10.83 -17.80
N PRO A 66 -48.99 10.93 -17.24
CA PRO A 66 -49.38 12.12 -16.51
C PRO A 66 -48.46 12.28 -15.29
N ALA A 67 -48.01 13.52 -15.05
CA ALA A 67 -47.31 13.88 -13.84
C ALA A 67 -48.24 13.71 -12.63
N GLU A 68 -48.06 12.62 -11.88
CA GLU A 68 -48.55 12.48 -10.51
C GLU A 68 -47.32 12.35 -9.58
N ASP A 69 -47.20 13.33 -8.70
CA ASP A 69 -46.03 13.67 -7.88
C ASP A 69 -46.04 12.95 -6.51
N ASP A 70 -46.60 11.73 -6.43
CA ASP A 70 -46.69 10.94 -5.19
C ASP A 70 -45.90 9.62 -5.32
N ASP A 71 -44.57 9.72 -5.39
CA ASP A 71 -43.68 8.56 -5.20
C ASP A 71 -43.80 8.09 -3.72
N PRO A 72 -44.20 6.83 -3.44
CA PRO A 72 -44.32 6.35 -2.08
C PRO A 72 -42.97 6.29 -1.35
N ASP A 73 -42.95 6.87 -0.16
CA ASP A 73 -41.86 6.79 0.80
C ASP A 73 -41.84 5.38 1.43
N VAL A 74 -40.72 4.67 1.28
CA VAL A 74 -40.51 3.33 1.85
C VAL A 74 -39.51 3.43 2.99
N GLU A 75 -39.95 3.06 4.18
CA GLU A 75 -39.12 2.96 5.37
C GLU A 75 -38.37 1.62 5.36
N LEU A 76 -37.04 1.69 5.27
CA LEU A 76 -36.17 0.52 5.35
C LEU A 76 -35.34 0.61 6.65
N PRO A 77 -35.35 -0.46 7.48
CA PRO A 77 -34.48 -0.51 8.65
C PRO A 77 -33.03 -0.78 8.21
N PHE A 78 -32.12 0.13 8.56
CA PHE A 78 -30.67 -0.03 8.42
C PHE A 78 -30.03 -0.03 9.81
N GLY A 79 -29.84 -1.22 10.39
CA GLY A 79 -29.35 -1.35 11.76
C GLY A 79 -30.37 -0.85 12.77
N GLU A 80 -30.01 0.15 13.58
CA GLU A 80 -30.91 0.79 14.58
C GLU A 80 -31.65 2.03 14.05
N GLU A 81 -31.35 2.50 12.83
CA GLU A 81 -32.01 3.67 12.23
C GLU A 81 -32.98 3.25 11.11
N ILE A 82 -34.20 3.77 11.16
CA ILE A 82 -35.18 3.67 10.06
C ILE A 82 -34.96 4.87 9.14
N LYS A 83 -34.62 4.59 7.87
CA LYS A 83 -34.43 5.64 6.85
C LYS A 83 -35.48 5.49 5.77
N THR A 84 -36.16 6.59 5.50
CA THR A 84 -37.19 6.70 4.47
C THR A 84 -36.52 7.03 3.14
N TYR A 85 -36.74 6.19 2.13
CA TYR A 85 -36.25 6.41 0.76
C TYR A 85 -37.42 6.46 -0.21
N LYS A 86 -37.27 7.28 -1.25
CA LYS A 86 -38.21 7.26 -2.38
C LYS A 86 -37.99 6.00 -3.21
N LEU A 87 -39.06 5.34 -3.63
CA LEU A 87 -39.00 4.12 -4.47
C LEU A 87 -38.16 4.29 -5.74
N LYS A 88 -38.20 5.48 -6.34
CA LYS A 88 -37.42 5.83 -7.53
C LYS A 88 -35.92 5.82 -7.28
N GLU A 89 -35.46 6.31 -6.13
CA GLU A 89 -34.04 6.30 -5.75
C GLU A 89 -33.57 4.88 -5.44
N LEU A 90 -34.37 4.10 -4.74
CA LEU A 90 -34.10 2.67 -4.48
C LEU A 90 -33.95 1.88 -5.77
N ARG A 91 -34.86 2.08 -6.73
CA ARG A 91 -34.80 1.39 -8.01
C ARG A 91 -33.57 1.79 -8.82
N SER A 92 -33.25 3.09 -8.90
CA SER A 92 -32.01 3.55 -9.55
C SER A 92 -30.78 2.92 -8.88
N LEU A 93 -30.76 2.86 -7.55
CA LEU A 93 -29.65 2.31 -6.78
C LEU A 93 -29.52 0.80 -6.99
N ILE A 94 -30.63 0.06 -7.12
CA ILE A 94 -30.64 -1.36 -7.47
C ILE A 94 -30.17 -1.59 -8.91
N GLU A 95 -30.58 -0.75 -9.86
CA GLU A 95 -30.15 -0.81 -11.26
C GLU A 95 -28.66 -0.50 -11.39
N GLU A 96 -28.17 0.54 -10.70
CA GLU A 96 -26.74 0.87 -10.58
C GLU A 96 -25.96 -0.28 -9.94
N HIS A 97 -26.42 -0.82 -8.81
CA HIS A 97 -25.78 -1.97 -8.17
C HIS A 97 -25.78 -3.22 -9.08
N GLY A 98 -26.84 -3.45 -9.84
CA GLY A 98 -26.91 -4.52 -10.84
C GLY A 98 -25.87 -4.34 -11.94
N GLN A 99 -25.68 -3.11 -12.44
CA GLN A 99 -24.64 -2.78 -13.40
C GLN A 99 -23.23 -2.92 -12.81
N PHE A 100 -23.01 -2.48 -11.57
CA PHE A 100 -21.73 -2.67 -10.89
C PHE A 100 -21.42 -4.15 -10.68
N SER A 101 -22.37 -4.93 -10.19
CA SER A 101 -22.22 -6.39 -10.02
C SER A 101 -21.93 -7.09 -11.36
N GLY A 102 -22.64 -6.72 -12.43
CA GLY A 102 -22.37 -7.21 -13.78
C GLY A 102 -20.95 -6.88 -14.27
N ARG A 103 -20.49 -5.64 -14.06
CA ARG A 103 -19.13 -5.20 -14.39
C ARG A 103 -18.06 -5.90 -13.55
N PHE A 104 -18.31 -6.14 -12.27
CA PHE A 104 -17.39 -6.90 -11.42
C PHE A 104 -17.30 -8.36 -11.86
N ALA A 105 -18.44 -8.98 -12.19
CA ALA A 105 -18.45 -10.35 -12.71
C ALA A 105 -17.76 -10.45 -14.08
N GLU A 106 -17.96 -9.47 -14.97
CA GLU A 106 -17.28 -9.41 -16.25
C GLU A 106 -15.78 -9.14 -16.10
N ALA A 107 -15.38 -8.20 -15.23
CA ALA A 107 -13.98 -7.92 -14.94
C ALA A 107 -13.28 -9.12 -14.30
N ALA A 108 -13.95 -9.84 -13.40
CA ALA A 108 -13.44 -11.09 -12.83
C ALA A 108 -13.22 -12.14 -13.92
N LYS A 109 -14.23 -12.39 -14.76
CA LYS A 109 -14.12 -13.32 -15.90
C LYS A 109 -13.02 -12.91 -16.89
N ALA A 110 -12.89 -11.61 -17.17
CA ALA A 110 -11.85 -11.09 -18.05
C ALA A 110 -10.45 -11.31 -17.45
N SER A 111 -10.29 -11.11 -16.14
CA SER A 111 -9.03 -11.35 -15.43
C SER A 111 -8.68 -12.85 -15.39
N GLU A 112 -9.65 -13.72 -15.12
CA GLU A 112 -9.49 -15.18 -15.19
C GLU A 112 -9.13 -15.64 -16.61
N ALA A 113 -9.78 -15.11 -17.64
CA ALA A 113 -9.44 -15.42 -19.02
C ALA A 113 -8.04 -14.93 -19.40
N ALA A 114 -7.65 -13.72 -18.97
CA ALA A 114 -6.33 -13.16 -19.23
C ALA A 114 -5.22 -13.92 -18.50
N THR A 115 -5.44 -14.33 -17.26
CA THR A 115 -4.49 -15.17 -16.49
C THR A 115 -4.36 -16.55 -17.12
N ALA A 116 -5.47 -17.21 -17.44
CA ALA A 116 -5.44 -18.50 -18.15
C ALA A 116 -4.73 -18.43 -19.51
N GLN A 117 -4.86 -17.32 -20.24
CA GLN A 117 -4.11 -17.11 -21.49
C GLN A 117 -2.62 -16.93 -21.23
N LYS A 118 -2.22 -16.14 -20.21
CA LYS A 118 -0.82 -15.99 -19.82
C LYS A 118 -0.21 -17.32 -19.44
N ASP A 119 -0.86 -18.10 -18.58
CA ASP A 119 -0.37 -19.40 -18.13
C ASP A 119 -0.19 -20.37 -19.30
N ARG A 120 -1.13 -20.38 -20.26
CA ARG A 120 -1.00 -21.20 -21.48
C ARG A 120 0.17 -20.78 -22.35
N LEU A 121 0.39 -19.47 -22.51
CA LEU A 121 1.52 -18.96 -23.28
C LEU A 121 2.84 -19.27 -22.58
N GLU A 122 2.92 -19.06 -21.26
CA GLU A 122 4.10 -19.38 -20.46
C GLU A 122 4.44 -20.88 -20.50
N ALA A 123 3.43 -21.75 -20.38
CA ALA A 123 3.60 -23.19 -20.52
C ALA A 123 4.10 -23.56 -21.92
N ALA A 124 3.46 -23.02 -22.97
CA ALA A 124 3.88 -23.27 -24.36
C ALA A 124 5.31 -22.80 -24.62
N TYR A 125 5.70 -21.61 -24.14
CA TYR A 125 7.06 -21.10 -24.27
C TYR A 125 8.08 -21.95 -23.50
N THR A 126 7.72 -22.38 -22.29
CA THR A 126 8.59 -23.25 -21.48
C THR A 126 8.81 -24.61 -22.14
N GLU A 127 7.77 -25.18 -22.76
CA GLU A 127 7.89 -26.41 -23.54
C GLU A 127 8.73 -26.22 -24.80
N MET A 128 8.52 -25.13 -25.55
CA MET A 128 9.34 -24.81 -26.72
C MET A 128 10.81 -24.63 -26.35
N TRP A 129 11.08 -23.97 -25.21
CA TRP A 129 12.44 -23.82 -24.68
C TRP A 129 13.08 -25.17 -24.36
N LYS A 130 12.38 -26.01 -23.58
CA LYS A 130 12.88 -27.36 -23.23
C LYS A 130 13.15 -28.19 -24.48
N ARG A 131 12.25 -28.17 -25.46
CA ARG A 131 12.43 -28.90 -26.72
C ARG A 131 13.63 -28.37 -27.53
N ALA A 132 13.87 -27.06 -27.53
CA ALA A 132 15.04 -26.47 -28.18
C ALA A 132 16.34 -26.87 -27.45
N GLU A 133 16.32 -26.88 -26.12
CA GLU A 133 17.44 -27.31 -25.29
C GLU A 133 17.75 -28.80 -25.48
N GLU A 134 16.74 -29.67 -25.50
CA GLU A 134 16.88 -31.11 -25.79
C GLU A 134 17.44 -31.37 -27.19
N ARG A 135 17.04 -30.57 -28.19
CA ARG A 135 17.58 -30.67 -29.55
C ARG A 135 19.05 -30.25 -29.63
N TYR A 136 19.47 -29.27 -28.85
CA TYR A 136 20.85 -28.78 -28.85
C TYR A 136 21.77 -29.55 -27.88
N ALA A 137 21.21 -30.16 -26.84
CA ALA A 137 21.94 -30.93 -25.83
C ALA A 137 22.99 -31.93 -26.40
N PRO A 138 22.69 -32.77 -27.42
CA PRO A 138 23.68 -33.71 -27.94
C PRO A 138 24.85 -33.04 -28.66
N TYR A 139 24.71 -31.77 -29.07
CA TYR A 139 25.73 -31.03 -29.81
C TYR A 139 26.59 -30.12 -28.93
N LYS A 140 26.15 -29.84 -27.70
CA LYS A 140 26.78 -28.90 -26.78
C LYS A 140 28.20 -29.33 -26.37
N ASP A 141 28.39 -30.63 -26.16
CA ASP A 141 29.64 -31.20 -25.63
C ASP A 141 30.46 -31.95 -26.69
N LEU A 142 30.10 -31.84 -27.97
CA LEU A 142 30.85 -32.49 -29.05
C LEU A 142 32.15 -31.74 -29.36
N ASP A 143 33.27 -32.46 -29.35
CA ASP A 143 34.52 -31.97 -29.93
C ASP A 143 34.48 -32.14 -31.46
N TRP A 144 34.05 -31.07 -32.14
CA TRP A 144 33.98 -31.02 -33.60
C TRP A 144 35.33 -31.29 -34.29
N LEU A 145 36.46 -30.98 -33.65
CA LEU A 145 37.77 -31.23 -34.21
C LEU A 145 38.11 -32.73 -34.14
N ALA A 146 37.77 -33.39 -33.03
CA ALA A 146 37.92 -34.84 -32.89
C ALA A 146 37.08 -35.60 -33.93
N ILE A 147 35.81 -35.21 -34.10
CA ILE A 147 34.90 -35.84 -35.08
C ILE A 147 35.41 -35.63 -36.51
N SER A 148 35.93 -34.44 -36.84
CA SER A 148 36.47 -34.16 -38.18
C SER A 148 37.69 -35.00 -38.56
N ARG A 149 38.37 -35.58 -37.57
CA ARG A 149 39.59 -36.39 -37.74
C ARG A 149 39.32 -37.87 -37.63
N ASP A 150 38.10 -38.28 -37.27
CA ASP A 150 37.74 -39.68 -37.14
C ASP A 150 37.56 -40.30 -38.54
N PRO A 151 38.35 -41.32 -38.92
CA PRO A 151 38.23 -41.98 -40.21
C PRO A 151 36.91 -42.75 -40.39
N ASN A 152 36.12 -42.95 -39.33
CA ASN A 152 34.81 -43.61 -39.39
C ASN A 152 33.65 -42.67 -39.76
N VAL A 153 33.88 -41.36 -39.84
CA VAL A 153 32.84 -40.38 -40.15
C VAL A 153 32.99 -39.91 -41.59
N ASP A 154 31.96 -40.10 -42.39
CA ASP A 154 31.94 -39.59 -43.77
C ASP A 154 31.88 -38.05 -43.80
N PRO A 155 32.64 -37.37 -44.68
CA PRO A 155 32.65 -35.91 -44.77
C PRO A 155 31.29 -35.27 -45.03
N GLU A 156 30.38 -35.93 -45.76
CA GLU A 156 29.02 -35.41 -45.98
C GLU A 156 28.17 -35.56 -44.72
N THR A 157 28.29 -36.67 -44.00
CA THR A 157 27.63 -36.83 -42.68
C THR A 157 28.12 -35.78 -41.68
N PHE A 158 29.41 -35.49 -41.65
CA PHE A 158 29.96 -34.44 -40.78
C PHE A 158 29.38 -33.05 -41.09
N LYS A 159 29.25 -32.70 -42.37
CA LYS A 159 28.63 -31.42 -42.79
C LYS A 159 27.16 -31.35 -42.38
N GLN A 160 26.42 -32.45 -42.53
CA GLN A 160 25.00 -32.51 -42.13
C GLN A 160 24.85 -32.33 -40.62
N VAL A 161 25.59 -33.08 -39.81
CA VAL A 161 25.54 -32.97 -38.34
C VAL A 161 25.92 -31.56 -37.87
N ARG A 162 26.91 -30.93 -38.54
CA ARG A 162 27.26 -29.54 -38.25
C ARG A 162 26.14 -28.56 -38.61
N ALA A 163 25.52 -28.73 -39.77
CA ALA A 163 24.41 -27.88 -40.18
C ALA A 163 23.21 -28.02 -39.23
N ASP A 164 22.89 -29.24 -38.80
CA ASP A 164 21.83 -29.53 -37.84
C ASP A 164 22.12 -28.92 -36.46
N ALA A 165 23.37 -29.01 -35.99
CA ALA A 165 23.80 -28.39 -34.75
C ALA A 165 23.73 -26.85 -34.81
N GLU A 166 24.15 -26.25 -35.93
CA GLU A 166 24.05 -24.81 -36.14
C GLU A 166 22.59 -24.34 -36.21
N ALA A 167 21.69 -25.13 -36.81
CA ALA A 167 20.26 -24.85 -36.82
C ALA A 167 19.66 -24.93 -35.41
N ALA A 168 19.95 -26.00 -34.65
CA ALA A 168 19.47 -26.16 -33.28
C ALA A 168 19.97 -25.05 -32.34
N TYR A 169 21.23 -24.61 -32.51
CA TYR A 169 21.77 -23.48 -31.75
C TYR A 169 21.08 -22.16 -32.10
N LYS A 170 20.84 -21.89 -33.38
CA LYS A 170 20.14 -20.67 -33.83
C LYS A 170 18.72 -20.60 -33.25
N ASP A 171 18.01 -21.73 -33.23
CA ASP A 171 16.68 -21.81 -32.63
C ASP A 171 16.74 -21.44 -31.14
N LEU A 172 17.63 -22.07 -30.36
CA LEU A 172 17.79 -21.77 -28.93
C LEU A 172 18.18 -20.31 -28.69
N ALA A 173 19.16 -19.81 -29.42
CA ALA A 173 19.62 -18.43 -29.31
C ALA A 173 18.51 -17.43 -29.65
N PHE A 174 17.70 -17.71 -30.67
CA PHE A 174 16.55 -16.90 -31.06
C PHE A 174 15.50 -16.85 -29.95
N LEU A 175 15.09 -18.01 -29.40
CA LEU A 175 14.15 -18.04 -28.28
C LEU A 175 14.69 -17.25 -27.08
N HIS A 176 15.99 -17.35 -26.80
CA HIS A 176 16.62 -16.63 -25.70
C HIS A 176 16.62 -15.11 -25.93
N SER A 177 16.95 -14.67 -27.14
CA SER A 177 16.96 -13.24 -27.47
C SER A 177 15.55 -12.65 -27.48
N GLU A 178 14.56 -13.39 -27.98
CA GLU A 178 13.16 -12.93 -28.02
C GLU A 178 12.60 -12.76 -26.60
N VAL A 179 12.84 -13.71 -25.70
CA VAL A 179 12.38 -13.61 -24.31
C VAL A 179 13.02 -12.43 -23.60
N ASN A 180 14.34 -12.28 -23.71
CA ASN A 180 15.04 -11.16 -23.09
C ASN A 180 14.62 -9.81 -23.72
N GLY A 181 14.45 -9.76 -25.04
CA GLY A 181 13.96 -8.57 -25.74
C GLY A 181 12.57 -8.15 -25.25
N ARG A 182 11.63 -9.10 -25.19
CA ARG A 182 10.28 -8.84 -24.68
C ARG A 182 10.26 -8.46 -23.20
N LEU A 183 11.12 -9.04 -22.38
CA LEU A 183 11.22 -8.67 -20.96
C LEU A 183 11.71 -7.22 -20.80
N GLU A 184 12.73 -6.83 -21.57
CA GLU A 184 13.24 -5.46 -21.58
C GLU A 184 12.21 -4.46 -22.12
N GLU A 185 11.48 -4.82 -23.18
CA GLU A 185 10.35 -4.00 -23.68
C GLU A 185 9.23 -3.88 -22.65
N ALA A 186 8.85 -4.97 -21.97
CA ALA A 186 7.85 -4.95 -20.92
C ALA A 186 8.27 -4.10 -19.71
N ARG A 187 9.55 -4.15 -19.32
CA ARG A 187 10.11 -3.29 -18.27
C ARG A 187 10.04 -1.83 -18.65
N LYS A 188 10.47 -1.47 -19.87
CA LYS A 188 10.38 -0.09 -20.38
C LYS A 188 8.95 0.39 -20.44
N ALA A 189 8.03 -0.41 -20.98
CA ALA A 189 6.61 -0.06 -21.03
C ALA A 189 6.02 0.14 -19.63
N ALA A 190 6.40 -0.67 -18.65
CA ALA A 190 5.98 -0.51 -17.25
C ALA A 190 6.56 0.77 -16.62
N GLU A 191 7.83 1.10 -16.91
CA GLU A 191 8.46 2.34 -16.44
C GLU A 191 7.80 3.57 -17.07
N ASP A 192 7.55 3.56 -18.38
CA ASP A 192 6.89 4.65 -19.11
C ASP A 192 5.46 4.85 -18.61
N ALA A 193 4.67 3.78 -18.51
CA ALA A 193 3.31 3.83 -17.95
C ALA A 193 3.32 4.37 -16.51
N ARG A 194 4.32 4.00 -15.71
CA ARG A 194 4.47 4.52 -14.35
C ARG A 194 4.83 6.00 -14.32
N GLN A 195 5.71 6.45 -15.21
CA GLN A 195 6.06 7.88 -15.31
C GLN A 195 4.87 8.72 -15.79
N GLU A 196 4.09 8.21 -16.75
CA GLU A 196 2.87 8.87 -17.22
C GLU A 196 1.82 8.94 -16.12
N ALA A 197 1.60 7.84 -15.40
CA ALA A 197 0.73 7.82 -14.23
C ALA A 197 1.23 8.80 -13.16
N ALA A 198 2.55 8.93 -12.94
CA ALA A 198 3.12 9.86 -11.97
C ALA A 198 2.90 11.33 -12.38
N LYS A 199 3.04 11.63 -13.67
CA LYS A 199 2.76 12.96 -14.22
C LYS A 199 1.27 13.31 -14.10
N ALA A 200 0.38 12.36 -14.44
CA ALA A 200 -1.06 12.53 -14.30
C ALA A 200 -1.48 12.74 -12.83
N CYS A 201 -0.91 11.94 -11.93
CA CYS A 201 -1.11 12.06 -10.49
C CYS A 201 -0.64 13.42 -9.96
N ALA A 202 0.55 13.87 -10.37
CA ALA A 202 1.08 15.18 -9.98
C ALA A 202 0.21 16.32 -10.50
N ALA A 203 -0.33 16.22 -11.73
CA ALA A 203 -1.26 17.20 -12.27
C ALA A 203 -2.53 17.30 -11.41
N GLU A 204 -3.17 16.16 -11.12
CA GLU A 204 -4.40 16.13 -10.31
C GLU A 204 -4.18 16.59 -8.85
N LEU A 205 -3.03 16.27 -8.26
CA LEU A 205 -2.69 16.66 -6.89
C LEU A 205 -2.25 18.11 -6.75
N THR A 206 -1.85 18.77 -7.84
CA THR A 206 -1.50 20.19 -7.86
C THR A 206 -2.73 21.08 -8.11
N ASP A 207 -3.86 20.50 -8.47
CA ASP A 207 -5.08 21.26 -8.75
C ASP A 207 -5.59 22.02 -7.52
N PRO A 208 -5.94 23.31 -7.65
CA PRO A 208 -6.30 24.17 -6.52
C PRO A 208 -7.63 23.82 -5.83
N MET A 209 -8.49 23.01 -6.45
CA MET A 209 -9.80 22.63 -5.89
C MET A 209 -9.85 21.22 -5.28
N LYS A 210 -9.10 20.27 -5.84
CA LYS A 210 -9.13 18.85 -5.41
C LYS A 210 -7.78 18.35 -4.90
N GLY A 211 -6.72 19.11 -5.15
CA GLY A 211 -5.35 18.77 -4.82
C GLY A 211 -4.90 19.22 -3.43
N ILE A 212 -3.64 18.93 -3.13
CA ILE A 212 -2.98 19.29 -1.88
C ILE A 212 -2.27 20.62 -2.10
N LYS A 213 -2.61 21.64 -1.30
CA LYS A 213 -1.91 22.93 -1.34
C LYS A 213 -0.40 22.72 -1.11
N ASP A 214 0.42 23.21 -2.02
CA ASP A 214 1.89 23.04 -2.03
C ASP A 214 2.36 21.57 -2.04
N PHE A 215 1.69 20.70 -2.80
CA PHE A 215 2.01 19.26 -2.90
C PHE A 215 3.51 18.92 -3.01
N PRO A 216 4.34 19.60 -3.83
CA PRO A 216 5.77 19.29 -3.92
C PRO A 216 6.52 19.39 -2.59
N ALA A 217 6.12 20.31 -1.70
CA ALA A 217 6.74 20.50 -0.39
C ALA A 217 6.18 19.55 0.67
N VAL A 218 4.97 19.03 0.45
CA VAL A 218 4.27 18.13 1.38
C VAL A 218 4.63 16.67 1.11
N TYR A 219 4.93 16.31 -0.14
CA TYR A 219 5.31 14.95 -0.54
C TYR A 219 6.43 14.32 0.31
N PRO A 220 7.60 14.96 0.53
CA PRO A 220 8.64 14.35 1.37
C PRO A 220 8.17 14.10 2.82
N LYS A 221 7.33 14.99 3.37
CA LYS A 221 6.73 14.82 4.71
C LYS A 221 5.74 13.66 4.74
N LEU A 222 5.00 13.45 3.66
CA LEU A 222 4.11 12.32 3.47
C LEU A 222 4.88 11.00 3.40
N VAL A 223 6.01 10.97 2.68
CA VAL A 223 6.87 9.78 2.61
C VAL A 223 7.43 9.42 3.99
N GLU A 224 7.92 10.42 4.73
CA GLU A 224 8.39 10.19 6.11
C GLU A 224 7.27 9.73 7.05
N PHE A 225 6.07 10.29 6.91
CA PHE A 225 4.91 9.90 7.68
C PHE A 225 4.49 8.46 7.36
N ALA A 226 4.35 8.12 6.08
CA ALA A 226 4.06 6.76 5.62
C ALA A 226 5.09 5.75 6.16
N ARG A 227 6.38 6.08 6.08
CA ARG A 227 7.45 5.23 6.63
C ARG A 227 7.34 5.05 8.14
N LYS A 228 6.98 6.10 8.88
CA LYS A 228 6.73 6.03 10.34
C LYS A 228 5.49 5.21 10.68
N SER A 229 4.47 5.24 9.82
CA SER A 229 3.23 4.48 9.97
C SER A 229 3.32 3.03 9.46
N GLY A 230 4.49 2.59 8.96
CA GLY A 230 4.73 1.23 8.48
C GLY A 230 4.32 0.98 7.02
N VAL A 231 3.99 2.02 6.27
CA VAL A 231 3.71 1.92 4.82
C VAL A 231 5.03 2.04 4.06
N GLU A 232 5.56 0.90 3.62
CA GLU A 232 6.72 0.83 2.74
C GLU A 232 6.33 1.06 1.27
N GLY A 233 7.24 1.61 0.47
CA GLY A 233 7.03 1.74 -0.98
C GLY A 233 6.05 2.83 -1.42
N ILE A 234 5.70 3.79 -0.56
CA ILE A 234 4.84 4.94 -0.94
C ILE A 234 5.41 5.78 -2.10
N GLU A 235 6.74 5.74 -2.29
CA GLU A 235 7.46 6.35 -3.42
C GLU A 235 7.06 5.71 -4.77
N ASN A 236 6.49 4.51 -4.73
CA ASN A 236 5.98 3.78 -5.89
C ASN A 236 4.49 3.95 -6.13
N VAL A 237 3.77 4.61 -5.22
CA VAL A 237 2.32 4.77 -5.33
C VAL A 237 2.00 5.93 -6.26
N THR A 238 1.36 5.60 -7.37
CA THR A 238 0.95 6.54 -8.42
C THR A 238 -0.52 6.92 -8.38
N ASP A 239 -1.27 6.44 -7.38
CA ASP A 239 -2.69 6.74 -7.22
C ASP A 239 -2.91 8.06 -6.46
N PRO A 240 -3.57 9.07 -7.09
CA PRO A 240 -3.87 10.35 -6.45
C PRO A 240 -4.80 10.20 -5.23
N THR A 241 -5.68 9.21 -5.22
CA THR A 241 -6.66 8.99 -4.14
C THR A 241 -5.97 8.55 -2.84
N MET A 242 -5.02 7.63 -2.96
CA MET A 242 -4.19 7.15 -1.85
C MET A 242 -3.33 8.25 -1.25
N LEU A 243 -2.71 9.08 -2.10
CA LEU A 243 -1.92 10.22 -1.63
C LEU A 243 -2.79 11.29 -0.94
N ARG A 244 -4.02 11.51 -1.42
CA ARG A 244 -5.01 12.37 -0.74
C ARG A 244 -5.40 11.82 0.64
N LEU A 245 -5.65 10.52 0.76
CA LEU A 245 -6.00 9.89 2.03
C LEU A 245 -4.84 9.97 3.04
N LEU A 246 -3.62 9.68 2.58
CA LEU A 246 -2.42 9.80 3.40
C LEU A 246 -2.21 11.23 3.90
N HIS A 247 -2.48 12.22 3.04
CA HIS A 247 -2.41 13.62 3.43
C HIS A 247 -3.45 14.02 4.48
N LYS A 248 -4.69 13.52 4.36
CA LYS A 248 -5.71 13.71 5.40
C LYS A 248 -5.29 13.08 6.72
N ALA A 249 -4.73 11.87 6.70
CA ALA A 249 -4.21 11.21 7.90
C ALA A 249 -3.05 12.00 8.53
N TYR A 250 -2.12 12.49 7.72
CA TYR A 250 -1.02 13.34 8.18
C TYR A 250 -1.52 14.64 8.84
N LEU A 251 -2.51 15.30 8.25
CA LEU A 251 -3.13 16.49 8.84
C LEU A 251 -3.87 16.19 10.13
N TYR A 252 -4.52 15.03 10.23
CA TYR A 252 -5.20 14.61 11.45
C TYR A 252 -4.20 14.40 12.60
N ASP A 253 -3.08 13.71 12.36
CA ASP A 253 -2.06 13.44 13.37
C ASP A 253 -1.26 14.67 13.79
N THR A 254 -1.03 15.61 12.87
CA THR A 254 -0.40 16.89 13.20
C THR A 254 -1.37 17.84 13.89
N GLY A 255 -2.63 17.84 13.48
CA GLY A 255 -3.73 18.57 14.10
C GLY A 255 -3.97 18.12 15.54
N SER A 256 -4.10 16.82 15.79
CA SER A 256 -4.29 16.27 17.14
C SER A 256 -3.16 16.68 18.09
N LYS A 257 -1.90 16.52 17.66
CA LYS A 257 -0.72 16.93 18.44
C LYS A 257 -0.69 18.43 18.75
N THR A 258 -1.15 19.29 17.84
CA THR A 258 -1.19 20.73 18.08
C THR A 258 -2.35 21.14 18.99
N VAL A 259 -3.51 20.48 18.88
CA VAL A 259 -4.64 20.66 19.80
C VAL A 259 -4.25 20.20 21.20
N ASP A 260 -3.64 19.03 21.35
CA ASP A 260 -3.15 18.53 22.64
C ASP A 260 -2.14 19.50 23.26
N ALA A 261 -1.20 20.02 22.46
CA ALA A 261 -0.24 21.01 22.92
C ALA A 261 -0.89 22.34 23.32
N GLN A 262 -1.96 22.78 22.64
CA GLN A 262 -2.71 23.98 23.00
C GLN A 262 -3.56 23.77 24.26
N VAL A 263 -4.24 22.63 24.39
CA VAL A 263 -4.98 22.25 25.60
C VAL A 263 -4.04 22.20 26.80
N GLN A 264 -2.85 21.60 26.67
CA GLN A 264 -1.83 21.61 27.71
C GLN A 264 -1.37 23.02 28.08
N LYS A 265 -1.24 23.94 27.11
CA LYS A 265 -0.92 25.35 27.39
C LYS A 265 -2.05 26.11 28.09
N VAL A 266 -3.31 25.76 27.83
CA VAL A 266 -4.48 26.34 28.50
C VAL A 266 -4.61 25.79 29.91
N VAL A 267 -4.40 24.49 30.12
CA VAL A 267 -4.41 23.82 31.44
C VAL A 267 -3.26 24.31 32.32
N ASN A 268 -2.06 24.51 31.76
CA ASN A 268 -0.90 25.01 32.51
C ASN A 268 -0.86 26.53 32.65
N LYS A 269 -1.83 27.27 32.09
CA LYS A 269 -1.99 28.69 32.40
C LYS A 269 -2.56 28.77 33.82
N PRO A 270 -1.82 29.27 34.82
CA PRO A 270 -2.36 29.34 36.17
C PRO A 270 -3.61 30.22 36.13
N SER A 271 -4.78 29.62 36.34
CA SER A 271 -5.99 30.38 36.55
C SER A 271 -5.72 31.23 37.78
N ARG A 272 -5.65 32.54 37.59
CA ARG A 272 -5.57 33.46 38.71
C ARG A 272 -6.93 33.39 39.40
N VAL A 273 -7.08 32.45 40.32
CA VAL A 273 -8.21 32.39 41.23
C VAL A 273 -8.08 33.64 42.10
N ILE A 274 -8.74 34.71 41.70
CA ILE A 274 -8.95 35.87 42.56
C ILE A 274 -9.91 35.39 43.64
N LYS A 275 -9.36 34.90 44.76
CA LYS A 275 -10.11 34.75 46.00
C LYS A 275 -10.59 36.16 46.38
N PRO A 276 -11.90 36.42 46.47
CA PRO A 276 -12.40 37.72 46.90
C PRO A 276 -12.06 37.86 48.38
N GLY A 277 -11.04 38.65 48.71
CA GLY A 277 -10.67 38.93 50.09
C GLY A 277 -9.18 39.16 50.40
N SER A 278 -8.25 39.02 49.45
CA SER A 278 -6.83 39.30 49.71
C SER A 278 -6.39 40.64 49.13
N ALA A 279 -6.96 41.73 49.63
CA ALA A 279 -6.38 43.07 49.51
C ALA A 279 -5.59 43.35 50.78
N GLY A 280 -4.35 42.84 50.89
CA GLY A 280 -3.56 43.05 52.10
C GLY A 280 -2.21 42.36 52.26
N SER A 281 -1.50 41.98 51.19
CA SER A 281 -0.18 41.31 51.36
C SER A 281 0.92 41.73 50.37
N ASN A 282 0.83 42.92 49.77
CA ASN A 282 1.89 43.44 48.88
C ASN A 282 2.84 44.44 49.56
N ALA A 283 2.61 44.82 50.82
CA ALA A 283 3.52 45.73 51.53
C ALA A 283 4.84 45.03 51.92
N ASP A 284 4.76 43.84 52.54
CA ASP A 284 5.93 43.07 53.03
C ASP A 284 6.92 42.62 51.94
N ALA A 285 6.46 42.43 50.71
CA ALA A 285 7.34 42.05 49.60
C ALA A 285 8.12 43.26 49.06
N SER A 286 7.51 44.45 49.08
CA SER A 286 8.12 45.69 48.57
C SER A 286 9.21 46.24 49.51
N GLU A 287 9.04 46.11 50.82
CA GLU A 287 10.04 46.53 51.82
C GLU A 287 11.30 45.67 51.77
N LYS A 288 11.15 44.34 51.61
CA LYS A 288 12.29 43.42 51.47
C LYS A 288 13.08 43.68 50.19
N ASP A 289 12.42 44.01 49.09
CA ASP A 289 13.09 44.39 47.85
C ASP A 289 13.81 45.75 47.96
N GLY A 290 13.20 46.71 48.66
CA GLY A 290 13.82 48.02 48.95
C GLY A 290 15.11 47.89 49.77
N LEU A 291 15.07 47.09 50.85
CA LEU A 291 16.21 46.84 51.73
C LEU A 291 17.33 46.08 50.99
N ASN A 292 16.99 45.07 50.19
CA ASN A 292 17.97 44.34 49.38
C ASN A 292 18.66 45.22 48.34
N LYS A 293 17.92 46.15 47.72
CA LYS A 293 18.47 47.11 46.77
C LYS A 293 19.40 48.11 47.45
N ALA A 294 19.03 48.63 48.61
CA ALA A 294 19.85 49.55 49.40
C ALA A 294 21.13 48.89 49.95
N LEU A 295 21.06 47.62 50.37
CA LEU A 295 22.24 46.85 50.76
C LEU A 295 23.15 46.53 49.57
N LYS A 296 22.59 46.34 48.36
CA LYS A 296 23.38 46.10 47.15
C LYS A 296 24.13 47.37 46.71
N SER A 297 23.51 48.55 46.82
CA SER A 297 24.20 49.82 46.55
C SER A 297 25.29 50.13 47.58
N LEU A 298 25.07 49.81 48.86
CA LEU A 298 26.10 49.96 49.90
C LEU A 298 27.30 49.01 49.68
N ARG A 299 27.04 47.78 49.24
CA ARG A 299 28.12 46.83 48.87
C ARG A 299 28.91 47.28 47.65
N ALA A 300 28.27 47.94 46.70
CA ALA A 300 28.92 48.45 45.50
C ALA A 300 29.77 49.70 45.80
N ASN A 301 29.27 50.60 46.65
CA ASN A 301 29.92 51.87 46.99
C ASN A 301 29.97 52.06 48.52
N PRO A 302 30.97 51.48 49.22
CA PRO A 302 31.00 51.45 50.68
C PRO A 302 31.38 52.79 51.35
N THR A 303 31.91 53.74 50.59
CA THR A 303 32.32 55.08 51.07
C THR A 303 31.37 56.20 50.65
N ASP A 304 30.30 55.89 49.92
CA ASP A 304 29.32 56.87 49.47
C ASP A 304 28.31 57.18 50.60
N PRO A 305 28.24 58.43 51.10
CA PRO A 305 27.34 58.79 52.20
C PRO A 305 25.87 58.56 51.86
N ASP A 306 25.48 58.65 50.58
CA ASP A 306 24.09 58.46 50.15
C ASP A 306 23.71 56.97 50.15
N ALA A 307 24.64 56.08 49.81
CA ALA A 307 24.43 54.64 49.88
C ALA A 307 24.34 54.13 51.33
N ILE A 308 25.12 54.73 52.24
CA ILE A 308 25.09 54.42 53.68
C ILE A 308 23.78 54.88 54.31
N THR A 309 23.35 56.11 54.02
CA THR A 309 22.09 56.67 54.55
C THR A 309 20.87 55.92 54.02
N ALA A 310 20.84 55.58 52.72
CA ALA A 310 19.76 54.78 52.13
C ALA A 310 19.64 53.39 52.76
N ALA A 311 20.76 52.70 53.01
CA ALA A 311 20.76 51.40 53.68
C ALA A 311 20.34 51.48 55.15
N PHE A 312 20.69 52.58 55.84
CA PHE A 312 20.29 52.80 57.23
C PHE A 312 18.79 53.10 57.35
N MET A 313 18.26 53.99 56.50
CA MET A 313 16.83 54.34 56.46
C MET A 313 15.97 53.14 56.08
N ALA A 314 16.40 52.34 55.10
CA ALA A 314 15.69 51.13 54.68
C ALA A 314 15.65 50.04 55.75
N LYS A 315 16.53 50.09 56.77
CA LYS A 315 16.55 49.15 57.90
C LYS A 315 15.73 49.64 59.10
N LEU A 316 15.38 50.93 59.14
CA LEU A 316 14.66 51.55 60.26
C LEU A 316 13.13 51.46 60.10
N HIS A 317 12.66 51.23 58.87
CA HIS A 317 11.29 50.88 58.52
C HIS A 317 11.14 49.37 58.47
#